data_AF-A0A1F2QRN5-F1
#
_entry.id   AF-A0A1F2QRN5-F1
#
_cell.length_a   1.000
_cell.length_b   1.000
_cell.length_c   1.000
_cell.angle_alpha   90.00
_cell.angle_beta   90.00
_cell.angle_gamma   90.00
#
_symmetry.space_group_name_H-M   'P 1'
#
loop_
_entity.id
_entity.type
_entity.pdbx_description
1 polymer ?
#
loop_
_entity_poly.entity_id
_entity_poly.type
_entity_poly.pdbx_seq_one_letter_code
_entity_poly.pdbx_strand_id
1 'polypeptide(L)' 'MAQPALAIHARQDHTAPLANLSLLQRTLPHLRAAVVLDASYHVMTVDVEKQRVAEEILRFLRLVGGPGRVGSR' A
#
# COMPACT_ATOMS: atom_id res chain seq x y z
N MET A 1 -13.99 13.94 5.33
CA MET A 1 -13.57 13.53 3.97
C MET A 1 -12.95 12.15 4.06
N ALA A 2 -13.28 11.28 3.10
CA ALA A 2 -12.84 9.90 3.06
C ALA A 2 -11.81 9.72 1.93
N GLN A 3 -10.56 9.45 2.26
CA GLN A 3 -9.52 9.22 1.25
C GLN A 3 -9.38 7.73 0.96
N PRO A 4 -9.32 7.30 -0.30
CA PRO A 4 -8.94 5.93 -0.65
C PRO A 4 -7.57 5.58 -0.08
N ALA A 5 -7.40 4.37 0.44
CA ALA A 5 -6.13 3.91 0.99
C ALA A 5 -5.67 2.57 0.39
N LEU A 6 -4.36 2.40 0.32
CA LEU A 6 -3.65 1.16 0.03
C LEU A 6 -2.78 0.82 1.23
N ALA A 7 -2.81 -0.42 1.70
CA ALA A 7 -1.88 -0.93 2.69
C ALA A 7 -0.98 -1.99 2.04
N ILE A 8 0.34 -1.85 2.19
CA ILE A 8 1.33 -2.84 1.79
C ILE A 8 2.10 -3.21 3.06
N HIS A 9 2.23 -4.50 3.35
CA HIS A 9 2.91 -4.99 4.55
C HIS A 9 3.84 -6.15 4.19
N ALA A 10 4.98 -6.24 4.86
CA ALA A 10 5.92 -7.34 4.67
C ALA A 10 5.60 -8.50 5.62
N ARG A 11 5.57 -9.74 5.12
CA ARG A 11 5.27 -10.91 5.96
C ARG A 11 6.31 -11.10 7.06
N GLN A 12 7.57 -10.78 6.77
CA GLN A 12 8.71 -10.92 7.67
C GLN A 12 9.02 -9.61 8.44
N ASP A 13 8.06 -8.69 8.58
CA ASP A 13 8.28 -7.47 9.34
C ASP A 13 8.41 -7.76 10.85
N HIS A 14 9.64 -7.68 11.36
CA HIS A 14 9.97 -7.83 12.78
C HIS A 14 9.90 -6.52 13.58
N THR A 15 9.60 -5.39 12.93
CA THR A 15 9.48 -4.07 13.55
C THR A 15 8.00 -3.70 13.76
N ALA A 16 7.16 -3.91 12.75
CA ALA A 16 5.72 -3.71 12.80
C ALA A 16 4.97 -5.03 12.53
N PRO A 17 4.25 -5.59 13.51
CA PRO A 17 3.59 -6.88 13.35
C PRO A 17 2.56 -6.91 12.21
N LEU A 18 2.50 -8.03 11.48
CA LEU A 18 1.51 -8.24 10.40
C LEU A 18 0.04 -8.08 10.87
N ALA A 19 -0.22 -8.28 12.16
CA ALA A 19 -1.54 -8.03 12.77
C ALA A 19 -2.03 -6.58 12.60
N ASN A 20 -1.13 -5.62 12.38
CA ASN A 20 -1.48 -4.23 12.05
C ASN A 20 -2.24 -4.13 10.72
N LEU A 21 -1.90 -4.95 9.72
CA LEU A 21 -2.64 -5.00 8.47
C LEU A 21 -4.08 -5.47 8.70
N SER A 22 -4.27 -6.47 9.56
CA SER A 22 -5.60 -6.95 9.95
C SER A 22 -6.38 -5.90 10.74
N LEU A 23 -5.71 -5.11 11.59
CA LEU A 23 -6.32 -3.97 12.26
C LEU A 23 -6.82 -2.94 11.25
N LEU A 24 -5.98 -2.53 10.30
CA LEU A 24 -6.34 -1.57 9.24
C LEU A 24 -7.51 -2.08 8.39
N GLN A 25 -7.55 -3.37 8.05
CA GLN A 25 -8.67 -3.96 7.32
C GLN A 25 -10.00 -3.85 8.07
N ARG A 26 -9.98 -3.88 9.41
CA ARG A 26 -11.19 -3.75 10.24
C ARG A 26 -11.58 -2.31 10.51
N THR A 27 -10.61 -1.39 10.61
CA THR A 27 -10.84 -0.04 11.14
C THR A 27 -10.77 1.07 10.09
N LEU A 28 -10.23 0.79 8.90
CA LEU A 28 -10.08 1.80 7.85
C LEU A 28 -11.17 1.64 6.76
N PRO A 29 -12.27 2.41 6.83
CA PRO A 29 -13.46 2.21 5.96
C PRO A 29 -13.20 2.44 4.45
N HIS A 30 -12.06 3.04 4.10
CA HIS A 30 -11.69 3.35 2.71
C HIS A 30 -10.42 2.63 2.26
N LEU A 31 -10.01 1.56 2.96
CA LEU A 31 -8.96 0.66 2.48
C LEU A 31 -9.46 -0.08 1.23
N ARG A 32 -8.90 0.26 0.06
CA ARG A 32 -9.28 -0.34 -1.22
C ARG A 32 -8.50 -1.61 -1.54
N ALA A 33 -7.28 -1.71 -1.00
CA ALA A 33 -6.40 -2.84 -1.26
C ALA A 33 -5.44 -3.05 -0.07
N ALA A 34 -5.13 -4.32 0.16
CA ALA A 34 -4.16 -4.78 1.14
C ALA A 34 -3.24 -5.80 0.44
N VAL A 35 -1.93 -5.57 0.49
CA VAL A 35 -0.93 -6.43 -0.15
C VAL A 35 0.04 -6.94 0.91
N VAL A 36 0.32 -8.24 0.85
CA VAL A 36 1.39 -8.86 1.64
C VAL A 36 2.55 -9.22 0.72
N LEU A 37 3.74 -8.76 1.09
CA LEU A 37 5.01 -9.07 0.45
C LEU A 37 5.61 -10.29 1.15
N ASP A 38 5.84 -11.37 0.41
CA ASP A 38 6.21 -12.67 0.99
C ASP A 38 7.73 -12.86 1.12
N ALA A 39 8.54 -11.98 0.54
CA ALA A 39 10.00 -12.09 0.52
C ALA A 39 10.71 -10.83 1.04
N SER A 40 9.98 -9.89 1.66
CA SER A 40 10.53 -8.61 2.14
C SER A 40 10.41 -8.45 3.65
N TYR A 41 11.22 -7.54 4.20
CA TYR A 41 11.21 -7.14 5.61
C TYR A 41 10.65 -5.71 5.75
N HIS A 42 10.90 -5.07 6.90
CA HIS A 42 10.32 -3.78 7.26
C HIS A 42 10.56 -2.67 6.23
N VAL A 43 11.78 -2.55 5.69
CA VAL A 43 12.16 -1.48 4.75
C VAL A 43 11.88 -1.89 3.30
N MET A 44 10.63 -2.28 3.02
CA MET A 44 10.19 -2.89 1.76
C MET A 44 10.42 -2.03 0.50
N THR A 45 10.59 -0.72 0.64
CA THR A 45 10.79 0.22 -0.48
C THR A 45 12.19 0.12 -1.11
N VAL A 46 13.15 -0.52 -0.43
CA VAL A 46 14.50 -0.78 -0.96
C VAL A 46 14.84 -2.27 -1.03
N ASP A 47 13.93 -3.13 -0.58
CA ASP A 47 14.13 -4.58 -0.46
C ASP A 47 13.99 -5.31 -1.81
N VAL A 48 14.00 -6.64 -1.78
CA VAL A 48 13.92 -7.51 -2.96
C VAL A 48 12.63 -7.29 -3.76
N GLU A 49 11.50 -7.01 -3.11
CA GLU A 49 10.22 -6.75 -3.79
C GLU A 49 9.94 -5.26 -4.05
N LYS A 50 10.94 -4.37 -4.02
CA LYS A 50 10.75 -2.92 -4.26
C LYS A 50 10.02 -2.59 -5.57
N GLN A 51 10.21 -3.39 -6.61
CA GLN A 51 9.51 -3.21 -7.89
C GLN A 51 8.03 -3.57 -7.78
N ARG A 52 7.71 -4.68 -7.10
CA ARG A 52 6.33 -5.05 -6.78
C ARG A 52 5.65 -3.95 -5.96
N VAL A 53 6.33 -3.36 -4.98
CA VAL A 53 5.81 -2.20 -4.22
C VAL A 53 5.42 -1.05 -5.16
N ALA A 54 6.30 -0.67 -6.08
CA ALA A 54 6.03 0.39 -7.05
C ALA A 54 4.84 0.04 -7.97
N GLU A 55 4.75 -1.19 -8.44
CA GLU A 55 3.65 -1.68 -9.27
C GLU A 55 2.30 -1.62 -8.56
N GLU A 56 2.24 -2.03 -7.28
CA GLU A 56 1.02 -1.95 -6.46
C GLU A 56 0.56 -0.51 -6.26
N ILE A 57 1.51 0.41 -6.01
CA ILE A 57 1.21 1.84 -5.89
C ILE A 57 0.64 2.38 -7.20
N LEU A 58 1.29 2.10 -8.35
CA LEU A 58 0.83 2.55 -9.66
C LEU A 58 -0.55 1.97 -10.00
N ARG A 59 -0.79 0.69 -9.67
CA ARG A 59 -2.09 0.04 -9.84
C ARG A 59 -3.17 0.72 -9.02
N PHE A 60 -2.88 1.01 -7.75
CA PHE A 60 -3.81 1.71 -6.87
C PHE A 60 -4.11 3.13 -7.35
N LEU A 61 -3.11 3.89 -7.79
CA LEU A 61 -3.31 5.24 -8.33
C LEU A 61 -4.22 5.23 -9.57
N ARG A 62 -4.07 4.25 -10.46
CA ARG A 62 -4.97 4.06 -11.62
C ARG A 62 -6.40 3.73 -11.17
N LEU A 63 -6.57 2.91 -10.14
CA LEU A 63 -7.88 2.54 -9.59
C LEU A 63 -8.62 3.76 -9.02
N VAL A 64 -7.92 4.68 -8.36
CA VAL A 64 -8.55 5.83 -7.68
C VAL A 64 -8.66 7.10 -8.55
N GLY A 65 -8.27 7.03 -9.82
CA GLY A 65 -8.51 8.09 -10.81
C GLY A 65 -7.27 8.85 -11.31
N GLY A 66 -6.05 8.41 -10.99
CA GLY A 66 -4.80 9.03 -11.43
C GLY A 66 -4.59 10.45 -10.85
N PRO A 67 -3.37 11.03 -10.96
CA PRO A 67 -3.13 12.39 -10.47
C PRO A 67 -4.14 13.32 -11.11
N GLY A 68 -4.87 14.08 -10.28
CA GLY A 68 -5.82 15.07 -10.76
C GLY A 68 -5.18 15.88 -11.88
N ARG A 69 -5.92 16.09 -12.98
CA ARG A 69 -5.53 16.98 -14.07
C ARG A 69 -4.93 18.24 -13.44
N VAL A 70 -3.61 18.39 -13.51
CA VAL A 70 -2.95 19.67 -13.21
C VAL A 70 -3.51 20.60 -14.27
N GLY A 71 -4.37 21.52 -13.85
CA GLY A 71 -4.99 22.47 -14.75
C GLY A 71 -3.90 23.17 -15.55
N SER A 72 -3.97 23.04 -16.87
CA SER A 72 -3.23 23.89 -17.79
C SER A 72 -3.64 25.34 -17.51
N ARG A 73 -2.73 26.11 -16.93
CA ARG A 73 -2.75 27.56 -16.93
C ARG A 73 -1.42 28.03 -17.47
#